data_AF-A0A2U2HLR6-F1
#
_entry.id   AF-A0A2U2HLR6-F1
#
_cell.length_a   1.000
_cell.length_b   1.000
_cell.length_c   1.000
_cell.angle_alpha   90.00
_cell.angle_beta   90.00
_cell.angle_gamma   90.00
#
_symmetry.space_group_name_H-M   'P 1'
#
loop_
_entity.id
_entity.type
_entity.pdbx_description
1 polymer ?
#
loop_
_entity_poly.entity_id
_entity_poly.type
_entity_poly.pdbx_seq_one_letter_code
_entity_poly.pdbx_strand_id
1 'polypeptide(L)' 'MNRSEAPRKAQFHWDDPLLLNLQLSDDERMVRDATASYCQDKLQPRIL' A
#
# COMPACT_ATOMS: atom_id res chain seq x y z
N MET A 1 20.81 -0.27 36.28
CA MET A 1 21.26 0.01 34.89
C MET A 1 20.06 0.00 33.97
N ASN A 2 19.61 1.16 33.50
CA ASN A 2 18.45 1.25 32.60
C ASN A 2 18.97 1.25 31.16
N ARG A 3 18.70 0.20 30.39
CA ARG A 3 18.96 0.19 28.94
C ARG A 3 18.00 1.19 28.30
N SER A 4 18.54 2.27 27.75
CA SER A 4 17.83 3.14 26.83
C SER A 4 17.39 2.32 25.61
N GLU A 5 16.09 2.27 25.33
CA GLU A 5 15.57 1.65 24.10
C GLU A 5 16.13 2.41 22.89
N ALA A 6 16.83 1.69 22.01
CA ALA A 6 17.27 2.26 20.74
C ALA A 6 16.04 2.57 19.87
N PRO A 7 16.02 3.70 19.14
CA PRO A 7 14.87 4.05 18.30
C PRO A 7 14.65 2.97 17.24
N ARG A 8 13.43 2.45 17.19
CA ARG A 8 13.02 1.45 16.20
C ARG A 8 12.93 2.13 14.83
N LYS A 9 13.75 1.69 13.86
CA LYS A 9 13.70 2.21 12.49
C LYS A 9 12.33 1.92 11.88
N ALA A 10 11.76 2.90 11.18
CA ALA A 10 10.56 2.69 10.37
C ALA A 10 10.83 1.66 9.26
N GLN A 11 9.83 0.83 8.93
CA GLN A 11 9.94 -0.12 7.83
C GLN A 11 9.80 0.60 6.49
N PHE A 12 10.64 0.24 5.54
CA PHE A 12 10.65 0.84 4.20
C PHE A 12 9.99 -0.12 3.20
N HIS A 13 8.95 0.37 2.51
CA HIS A 13 8.20 -0.38 1.52
C HIS A 13 8.70 0.02 0.12
N TRP A 14 9.28 -0.93 -0.63
CA TRP A 14 9.85 -0.62 -1.96
C TRP A 14 8.80 -0.37 -3.03
N ASP A 15 7.65 -1.01 -2.90
CA ASP A 15 6.45 -0.84 -3.72
C ASP A 15 5.69 0.46 -3.40
N ASP A 16 5.89 1.00 -2.19
CA ASP A 16 5.34 2.29 -1.77
C ASP A 16 6.34 3.12 -0.93
N PRO A 17 7.40 3.69 -1.54
CA PRO A 17 8.48 4.38 -0.82
C PRO A 17 8.04 5.61 -0.01
N LEU A 18 6.90 6.20 -0.40
CA LEU A 18 6.35 7.41 0.21
C LEU A 18 5.11 7.11 1.07
N LEU A 19 4.81 5.83 1.31
CA LEU A 19 3.64 5.40 2.08
C LEU A 19 2.35 6.07 1.58
N LEU A 20 2.19 6.22 0.27
CA LEU A 20 1.02 6.81 -0.37
C LEU A 20 -0.26 6.13 0.11
N ASN A 21 -0.23 4.81 0.35
CA ASN A 21 -1.33 4.06 0.92
C ASN A 21 -1.87 4.63 2.25
N LEU A 22 -0.97 5.16 3.09
CA LEU A 22 -1.34 5.75 4.39
C LEU A 22 -1.88 7.17 4.27
N GLN A 23 -1.62 7.84 3.14
CA GLN A 23 -2.09 9.20 2.89
C GLN A 23 -3.51 9.23 2.29
N LEU A 24 -3.99 8.09 1.80
CA LEU A 24 -5.34 7.95 1.27
C LEU A 24 -6.38 7.89 2.39
N SER A 25 -7.54 8.48 2.13
CA SER A 25 -8.77 8.24 2.89
C SER A 25 -9.30 6.82 2.66
N ASP A 26 -10.26 6.38 3.49
CA ASP A 26 -10.89 5.06 3.34
C ASP A 26 -11.62 4.93 1.99
N ASP A 27 -12.34 5.97 1.56
CA ASP A 27 -13.05 5.98 0.28
C ASP A 27 -12.09 5.84 -0.91
N GLU A 28 -10.96 6.55 -0.88
CA GLU A 28 -9.95 6.44 -1.94
C GLU A 28 -9.31 5.05 -1.99
N ARG A 29 -9.07 4.42 -0.82
CA ARG A 29 -8.62 3.02 -0.76
C ARG A 29 -9.64 2.08 -1.36
N MET A 30 -10.93 2.25 -1.02
CA MET A 30 -12.01 1.42 -1.57
C MET A 30 -12.09 1.53 -3.11
N VAL A 31 -12.03 2.75 -3.65
CA VAL A 31 -12.07 2.96 -5.11
C VAL A 31 -10.87 2.33 -5.81
N ARG A 32 -9.67 2.46 -5.23
CA ARG A 32 -8.46 1.83 -5.77
C ARG A 32 -8.59 0.31 -5.80
N ASP A 33 -9.03 -0.30 -4.70
CA ASP A 33 -9.13 -1.75 -4.59
C ASP A 33 -10.18 -2.32 -5.57
N ALA A 34 -11.32 -1.62 -5.72
CA ALA A 34 -12.32 -1.95 -6.73
C ALA A 34 -11.76 -1.84 -8.17
N THR A 35 -10.97 -0.80 -8.45
CA THR A 35 -10.33 -0.62 -9.76
C THR A 35 -9.33 -1.75 -10.04
N ALA A 36 -8.51 -2.12 -9.05
CA ALA A 36 -7.55 -3.21 -9.19
C ALA A 36 -8.24 -4.55 -9.50
N SER A 37 -9.33 -4.87 -8.80
CA SER A 37 -10.13 -6.08 -9.08
C SER A 37 -10.69 -6.07 -10.50
N TYR A 38 -11.28 -4.96 -10.95
CA TYR A 38 -11.83 -4.88 -12.30
C TYR A 38 -10.75 -5.05 -13.38
N CYS A 39 -9.60 -4.42 -13.21
CA CYS A 39 -8.47 -4.56 -14.13
C CYS A 39 -8.00 -6.02 -14.21
N GLN A 40 -7.90 -6.70 -13.07
CA GLN A 40 -7.47 -8.08 -13.00
C GLN A 40 -8.49 -9.04 -13.61
N ASP A 41 -9.79 -8.85 -13.33
CA ASP A 41 -10.83 -9.79 -13.73
C ASP A 41 -11.30 -9.60 -15.17
N LYS A 42 -11.34 -8.35 -15.66
CA LYS A 42 -11.96 -8.01 -16.95
C LYS A 42 -10.96 -7.60 -18.01
N LEU A 43 -9.88 -6.91 -17.63
CA LEU A 43 -8.92 -6.35 -18.60
C LEU A 43 -7.75 -7.29 -18.83
N GLN A 44 -7.16 -7.86 -17.77
CA GLN A 44 -5.99 -8.72 -17.87
C GLN A 44 -6.21 -9.93 -18.82
N PRO A 45 -7.33 -10.68 -18.77
CA PRO A 45 -7.54 -11.83 -19.65
C PRO A 45 -7.71 -11.47 -21.13
N ARG A 46 -7.90 -10.18 -21.45
CA ARG A 46 -8.05 -9.70 -22.82
C ARG A 46 -6.74 -9.23 -23.44
N ILE A 47 -5.70 -9.07 -22.61
CA ILE A 47 -4.39 -8.57 -23.02
C ILE A 47 -3.33 -9.68 -23.02
N LEU A 48 -3.51 -10.72 -22.20
CA LEU A 48 -2.59 -11.86 -22.06
C LEU A 48 -3.02 -13.07 -22.91
#